data_AF-A0A364GX66-F1
#
_entry.id   AF-A0A364GX66-F1
#
_cell.length_a   1.000
_cell.length_b   1.000
_cell.length_c   1.000
_cell.angle_alpha   90.00
_cell.angle_beta   90.00
_cell.angle_gamma   90.00
#
_symmetry.space_group_name_H-M   'P 1'
#
loop_
_entity.id
_entity.type
_entity.pdbx_description
1 polymer ?
#
loop_
_entity_poly.entity_id
_entity_poly.type
_entity_poly.pdbx_seq_one_letter_code
_entity_poly.pdbx_strand_id
1 'polypeptide(L)'
;MNHKMRAISAAIVVGATLLGGMPCAVSAPELKPVPAIQSSIATQSAVLDATWAGPRVVSVGANGIILLSDNRGATYRQAKAVPVSSTLTSVSFIDANTGWAVGHWGAILKTTDGGETWQIQRLATTEDRPLFGVHFVDANHGVAVGLWSLILVTDDGGKTWTKKEPVLPSGKKSDLNLFGIFSNGNGDMFATAEKGHLLVSKDKGNTWETIDTGYKGSFWCGVALPDGVLLVGGLRGTLMRSDDNGRTWSRATLDTRNSITALASSGSTVRAVGVDGLQAQSADDGKTFKRVHTETGTTYTAALPLPGDKWLVFSRDGAISQ
;
A
#
# COMPACT_ATOMS: atom_id res chain seq x y z
N MET A 1 47.79 -36.65 44.13
CA MET A 1 48.32 -36.84 45.50
C MET A 1 49.15 -35.61 45.84
N ASN A 2 48.71 -34.89 46.87
CA ASN A 2 49.18 -33.65 47.50
C ASN A 2 50.58 -33.07 47.17
N HIS A 3 50.66 -31.74 46.98
CA HIS A 3 51.29 -30.86 47.99
C HIS A 3 50.83 -29.40 47.90
N LYS A 4 50.53 -28.85 49.08
CA LYS A 4 50.14 -27.46 49.38
C LYS A 4 51.36 -26.51 49.36
N MET A 5 51.12 -25.23 49.05
CA MET A 5 51.75 -24.00 49.61
C MET A 5 51.28 -22.81 48.75
N ARG A 6 51.01 -21.59 49.19
CA ARG A 6 50.93 -20.89 50.49
C ARG A 6 50.19 -19.57 50.17
N ALA A 7 49.34 -19.08 51.08
CA ALA A 7 48.71 -17.76 50.97
C ALA A 7 49.69 -16.66 51.42
N ILE A 8 49.73 -15.53 50.70
CA ILE A 8 50.10 -14.22 51.25
C ILE A 8 49.18 -13.17 50.64
N SER A 9 48.47 -12.47 51.52
CA SER A 9 47.55 -11.38 51.26
C SER A 9 48.29 -10.10 50.83
N ALA A 10 47.71 -9.36 49.87
CA ALA A 10 47.97 -7.93 49.71
C ALA A 10 46.63 -7.23 49.46
N ALA A 11 46.40 -6.16 50.21
CA ALA A 11 45.12 -5.50 50.38
C ALA A 11 44.99 -4.25 49.49
N ILE A 12 43.73 -3.86 49.24
CA ILE A 12 43.21 -2.51 48.94
C ILE A 12 43.49 -1.98 47.52
N VAL A 13 42.43 -1.77 46.73
CA VAL A 13 41.73 -0.48 46.55
C VAL A 13 40.30 -0.79 46.07
N VAL A 14 39.29 -0.40 46.86
CA VAL A 14 37.89 -0.36 46.40
C VAL A 14 37.73 0.89 45.54
N GLY A 15 37.70 0.71 44.22
CA GLY A 15 37.34 1.76 43.28
C GLY A 15 35.82 1.94 43.30
N ALA A 16 35.33 2.99 43.96
CA ALA A 16 33.96 3.44 43.83
C ALA A 16 33.74 3.97 42.40
N THR A 17 33.12 3.15 41.54
CA THR A 17 32.65 3.59 40.23
C THR A 17 31.28 4.23 40.37
N LEU A 18 31.28 5.56 40.52
CA LEU A 18 30.13 6.40 40.16
C LEU A 18 30.09 6.48 38.63
N LEU A 19 29.23 5.69 37.99
CA LEU A 19 28.85 5.91 36.59
C LEU A 19 27.33 5.90 36.45
N GLY A 20 26.83 7.14 36.36
CA GLY A 20 25.55 7.64 35.88
C GLY A 20 24.44 6.64 35.60
N GLY A 21 23.32 6.82 36.31
CA GLY A 21 22.02 6.36 35.83
C GLY A 21 21.82 6.87 34.41
N MET A 22 21.60 5.95 33.47
CA MET A 22 21.18 6.30 32.12
C MET A 22 19.95 7.20 32.24
N PRO A 23 19.93 8.38 31.58
CA PRO A 23 18.72 9.19 31.56
C PRO A 23 17.60 8.29 31.04
N CYS A 24 16.55 8.18 31.86
CA CYS A 24 15.30 7.52 31.51
C CYS A 24 14.94 7.97 30.10
N ALA A 25 14.78 7.04 29.16
CA ALA A 25 14.41 7.37 27.80
C ALA A 25 13.10 8.16 27.88
N VAL A 26 13.17 9.47 27.68
CA VAL A 26 11.98 10.32 27.63
C VAL A 26 11.28 9.93 26.34
N SER A 27 10.24 9.09 26.44
CA SER A 27 9.41 8.77 25.28
C SER A 27 8.82 10.09 24.79
N ALA A 28 9.05 10.44 23.53
CA ALA A 28 8.39 11.59 22.92
C ALA A 28 6.87 11.43 23.12
N PRO A 29 6.15 12.49 23.52
CA PRO A 29 4.71 12.41 23.73
C PRO A 29 4.01 11.96 22.44
N GLU A 30 3.02 11.08 22.58
CA GLU A 30 2.21 10.62 21.46
C GLU A 30 1.49 11.81 20.81
N LEU A 31 1.64 11.97 19.50
CA LEU A 31 1.02 13.06 18.77
C LEU A 31 -0.47 12.78 18.64
N LYS A 32 -1.30 13.74 19.04
CA LYS A 32 -2.75 13.63 18.86
C LYS A 32 -3.09 13.82 17.39
N PRO A 33 -4.01 13.00 16.84
CA PRO A 33 -4.46 13.19 15.47
C PRO A 33 -5.19 14.53 15.32
N VAL A 34 -4.90 15.22 14.23
CA VAL A 34 -5.58 16.46 13.84
C VAL A 34 -6.53 16.13 12.68
N PRO A 35 -7.84 16.38 12.80
CA PRO A 35 -8.80 16.13 11.71
C PRO A 35 -8.49 16.90 10.43
N ALA A 36 -8.85 16.33 9.28
CA ALA A 36 -8.77 17.03 8.01
C ALA A 36 -9.75 18.22 7.98
N ILE A 37 -9.26 19.37 7.51
CA ILE A 37 -10.06 20.59 7.38
C ILE A 37 -10.82 20.55 6.05
N GLN A 38 -12.07 21.02 6.06
CA GLN A 38 -12.86 21.21 4.84
C GLN A 38 -12.23 22.32 3.97
N SER A 39 -11.93 22.00 2.71
CA SER A 39 -11.24 22.92 1.81
C SER A 39 -12.07 23.21 0.57
N SER A 40 -12.15 24.50 0.19
CA SER A 40 -12.79 24.92 -1.06
C SER A 40 -12.03 24.46 -2.32
N ILE A 41 -10.78 24.06 -2.17
CA ILE A 41 -9.91 23.56 -3.25
C ILE A 41 -9.58 22.08 -3.09
N ALA A 42 -10.36 21.32 -2.31
CA ALA A 42 -10.08 19.91 -2.02
C ALA A 42 -9.91 19.05 -3.28
N THR A 43 -10.61 19.37 -4.37
CA THR A 43 -10.53 18.64 -5.64
C THR A 43 -9.21 18.82 -6.38
N GLN A 44 -8.40 19.82 -6.01
CA GLN A 44 -7.06 20.09 -6.55
C GLN A 44 -5.96 19.44 -5.70
N SER A 45 -6.32 18.77 -4.60
CA SER A 45 -5.35 18.07 -3.75
C SER A 45 -4.91 16.76 -4.39
N ALA A 46 -3.64 16.41 -4.25
CA ALA A 46 -3.09 15.16 -4.77
C ALA A 46 -3.91 13.95 -4.34
N VAL A 47 -4.39 13.18 -5.32
CA VAL A 47 -5.03 11.88 -5.12
C VAL A 47 -3.96 10.80 -5.29
N LEU A 48 -3.90 9.85 -4.37
CA LEU A 48 -2.91 8.76 -4.40
C LEU A 48 -3.53 7.40 -4.74
N ASP A 49 -4.79 7.19 -4.36
CA ASP A 49 -5.52 5.97 -4.68
C ASP A 49 -7.02 6.27 -4.80
N ALA A 50 -7.74 5.41 -5.53
CA ALA A 50 -9.18 5.50 -5.72
C ALA A 50 -9.79 4.11 -5.90
N THR A 51 -11.01 3.94 -5.39
CA THR A 51 -11.77 2.69 -5.50
C THR A 51 -13.27 2.94 -5.65
N TRP A 52 -14.01 1.89 -5.99
CA TRP A 52 -15.47 1.89 -6.02
C TRP A 52 -16.03 1.43 -4.67
N ALA A 53 -16.98 2.20 -4.13
CA ALA A 53 -17.88 1.82 -3.04
C ALA A 53 -19.29 1.67 -3.62
N GLY A 54 -19.60 0.50 -4.18
CA GLY A 54 -20.81 0.34 -5.00
C GLY A 54 -20.81 1.32 -6.19
N PRO A 55 -21.82 2.19 -6.37
CA PRO A 55 -21.84 3.17 -7.46
C PRO A 55 -20.98 4.42 -7.20
N ARG A 56 -20.47 4.61 -5.98
CA ARG A 56 -19.70 5.78 -5.57
C ARG A 56 -18.21 5.58 -5.82
N VAL A 57 -17.54 6.62 -6.29
CA VAL A 57 -16.08 6.69 -6.29
C VAL A 57 -15.62 7.25 -4.95
N VAL A 58 -14.63 6.60 -4.34
CA VAL A 58 -13.92 7.10 -3.16
C VAL A 58 -12.45 7.22 -3.51
N SER A 59 -11.87 8.41 -3.34
CA SER A 59 -10.43 8.62 -3.56
C SER A 59 -9.77 9.27 -2.35
N VAL A 60 -8.55 8.85 -2.05
CA VAL A 60 -7.78 9.30 -0.88
C VAL A 60 -6.46 9.93 -1.31
N GLY A 61 -5.91 10.82 -0.50
CA GLY A 61 -4.64 11.45 -0.82
C GLY A 61 -4.09 12.40 0.23
N ALA A 62 -3.50 13.50 -0.23
CA ALA A 62 -2.79 14.45 0.62
C ALA A 62 -3.71 15.13 1.64
N ASN A 63 -3.13 15.49 2.80
CA ASN A 63 -3.78 16.27 3.86
C ASN A 63 -5.02 15.61 4.50
N GLY A 64 -5.13 14.28 4.46
CA GLY A 64 -6.30 13.55 4.93
C GLY A 64 -7.55 13.81 4.08
N ILE A 65 -7.41 14.38 2.89
CA ILE A 65 -8.52 14.64 2.00
C ILE A 65 -9.00 13.32 1.39
N ILE A 66 -10.29 13.07 1.56
CA ILE A 66 -11.03 11.99 0.91
C ILE A 66 -12.10 12.66 0.05
N LEU A 67 -12.12 12.37 -1.25
CA LEU A 67 -13.11 12.87 -2.18
C LEU A 67 -14.10 11.76 -2.54
N LEU A 68 -15.37 12.14 -2.65
CA LEU A 68 -16.50 11.27 -2.97
C LEU A 68 -17.16 11.78 -4.25
N SER A 69 -17.46 10.86 -5.17
CA SER A 69 -18.30 11.16 -6.33
C SER A 69 -19.45 10.16 -6.45
N ASP A 70 -20.67 10.70 -6.42
CA ASP A 70 -21.92 9.94 -6.55
C ASP A 70 -22.42 9.91 -8.02
N ASN A 71 -21.67 10.50 -8.95
CA ASN A 71 -22.01 10.61 -10.37
C ASN A 71 -20.84 10.17 -11.26
N ARG A 72 -20.17 9.08 -10.86
CA ARG A 72 -19.10 8.41 -11.63
C ARG A 72 -17.98 9.35 -12.09
N GLY A 73 -17.55 10.24 -11.21
CA GLY A 73 -16.41 11.13 -11.44
C GLY A 73 -16.73 12.44 -12.17
N ALA A 74 -18.00 12.72 -12.48
CA ALA A 74 -18.37 14.01 -13.08
C ALA A 74 -18.18 15.18 -12.09
N THR A 75 -18.50 14.98 -10.81
CA THR A 75 -18.23 15.96 -9.74
C THR A 75 -17.77 15.27 -8.47
N TYR A 76 -16.95 15.97 -7.68
CA TYR A 76 -16.43 15.48 -6.41
C TYR A 76 -16.74 16.43 -5.27
N ARG A 77 -16.89 15.88 -4.06
CA ARG A 77 -16.95 16.63 -2.80
C ARG A 77 -16.08 15.96 -1.75
N GLN A 78 -15.59 16.73 -0.78
CA GLN A 78 -14.85 16.17 0.35
C GLN A 78 -15.79 15.37 1.27
N ALA A 79 -15.28 14.27 1.84
CA ALA A 79 -15.95 13.53 2.91
C ALA A 79 -16.28 14.45 4.10
N LYS A 80 -17.35 14.16 4.83
CA LYS A 80 -17.84 15.05 5.91
C LYS A 80 -16.86 15.13 7.08
N ALA A 81 -16.29 14.00 7.48
CA ALA A 81 -15.37 13.93 8.61
C ALA A 81 -14.29 12.88 8.39
N VAL A 82 -13.03 13.33 8.42
CA VAL A 82 -11.84 12.47 8.43
C VAL A 82 -11.00 12.86 9.65
N PRO A 83 -10.69 11.93 10.56
CA PRO A 83 -10.12 12.24 11.86
C PRO A 83 -8.60 12.48 11.84
N VAL A 84 -7.98 12.45 10.66
CA VAL A 84 -6.55 12.70 10.45
C VAL A 84 -6.34 13.64 9.26
N SER A 85 -5.26 14.41 9.30
CA SER A 85 -4.78 15.31 8.25
C SER A 85 -3.46 14.84 7.65
N SER A 86 -2.98 13.65 8.03
CA SER A 86 -1.86 12.99 7.36
C SER A 86 -2.26 12.46 5.99
N THR A 87 -1.27 12.28 5.12
CA THR A 87 -1.50 11.68 3.79
C THR A 87 -2.01 10.25 3.90
N LEU A 88 -3.10 9.98 3.19
CA LEU A 88 -3.65 8.65 2.98
C LEU A 88 -3.17 8.11 1.62
N THR A 89 -2.68 6.88 1.60
CA THR A 89 -1.94 6.29 0.48
C THR A 89 -2.73 5.25 -0.28
N SER A 90 -3.65 4.53 0.38
CA SER A 90 -4.46 3.49 -0.26
C SER A 90 -5.82 3.34 0.39
N VAL A 91 -6.81 2.89 -0.39
CA VAL A 91 -8.21 2.70 0.03
C VAL A 91 -8.82 1.42 -0.54
N SER A 92 -9.54 0.68 0.30
CA SER A 92 -10.22 -0.56 -0.08
C SER A 92 -11.66 -0.54 0.42
N PHE A 93 -12.62 -0.91 -0.45
CA PHE A 93 -14.02 -1.10 -0.10
C PHE A 93 -14.45 -2.52 -0.46
N ILE A 94 -15.26 -3.14 0.42
CA ILE A 94 -15.81 -4.49 0.19
C ILE A 94 -17.28 -4.45 -0.22
N ASP A 95 -17.96 -3.34 0.05
CA ASP A 95 -19.33 -3.08 -0.38
C ASP A 95 -19.57 -1.56 -0.56
N ALA A 96 -20.82 -1.14 -0.72
CA ALA A 96 -21.18 0.28 -0.90
C ALA A 96 -20.93 1.18 0.32
N ASN A 97 -20.76 0.59 1.51
CA ASN A 97 -20.76 1.29 2.79
C ASN A 97 -19.44 1.10 3.57
N THR A 98 -18.87 -0.09 3.52
CA THR A 98 -17.76 -0.51 4.38
C THR A 98 -16.44 -0.44 3.63
N GLY A 99 -15.52 0.35 4.18
CA GLY A 99 -14.18 0.53 3.60
C GLY A 99 -13.12 0.91 4.62
N TRP A 100 -11.87 0.78 4.18
CA TRP A 100 -10.67 1.08 4.96
C TRP A 100 -9.71 1.95 4.16
N ALA A 101 -9.04 2.87 4.83
CA ALA A 101 -7.99 3.69 4.25
C ALA A 101 -6.75 3.65 5.14
N VAL A 102 -5.56 3.66 4.53
CA VAL A 102 -4.29 3.63 5.25
C VAL A 102 -3.38 4.76 4.81
N GLY A 103 -2.34 5.05 5.59
CA GLY A 103 -1.40 6.11 5.23
C GLY A 103 -0.24 6.34 6.18
N HIS A 104 0.24 7.57 6.18
CA HIS A 104 1.32 8.05 7.04
C HIS A 104 0.98 7.93 8.54
N TRP A 105 2.00 7.89 9.38
CA TRP A 105 1.88 7.61 10.82
C TRP A 105 1.24 6.25 11.12
N GLY A 106 1.35 5.30 10.18
CA GLY A 106 0.72 3.98 10.28
C GLY A 106 -0.80 4.05 10.46
N ALA A 107 -1.44 5.11 9.96
CA ALA A 107 -2.87 5.31 10.11
C ALA A 107 -3.66 4.18 9.44
N ILE A 108 -4.67 3.68 10.14
CA ILE A 108 -5.70 2.81 9.60
C ILE A 108 -7.04 3.39 10.00
N LEU A 109 -7.86 3.74 9.01
CA LEU A 109 -9.19 4.29 9.17
C LEU A 109 -10.22 3.30 8.64
N LYS A 110 -11.42 3.34 9.22
CA LYS A 110 -12.59 2.59 8.74
C LYS A 110 -13.80 3.50 8.56
N THR A 111 -14.60 3.21 7.55
CA THR A 111 -15.94 3.78 7.33
C THR A 111 -16.96 2.65 7.24
N THR A 112 -18.21 2.96 7.57
CA THR A 112 -19.38 2.08 7.38
C THR A 112 -20.55 2.84 6.76
N ASP A 113 -20.30 4.01 6.18
CA ASP A 113 -21.31 4.91 5.59
C ASP A 113 -20.93 5.39 4.18
N GLY A 114 -20.14 4.59 3.47
CA GLY A 114 -19.75 4.88 2.08
C GLY A 114 -18.68 5.97 1.98
N GLY A 115 -17.87 6.13 3.03
CA GLY A 115 -16.78 7.11 3.09
C GLY A 115 -17.20 8.52 3.51
N GLU A 116 -18.42 8.74 3.99
CA GLU A 116 -18.84 10.05 4.49
C GLU A 116 -18.12 10.42 5.79
N THR A 117 -18.03 9.45 6.70
CA THR A 117 -17.33 9.59 7.98
C THR A 117 -16.37 8.43 8.20
N TRP A 118 -15.23 8.76 8.82
CA TRP A 118 -14.14 7.82 9.07
C TRP A 118 -13.77 7.81 10.55
N GLN A 119 -13.41 6.62 11.04
CA GLN A 119 -12.97 6.39 12.41
C GLN A 119 -11.58 5.80 12.42
N ILE A 120 -10.76 6.23 13.38
CA ILE A 120 -9.41 5.71 13.57
C ILE A 120 -9.51 4.32 14.19
N GLN A 121 -8.94 3.31 13.53
CA GLN A 121 -8.71 1.99 14.11
C GLN A 121 -7.30 1.88 14.71
N ARG A 122 -6.32 2.54 14.10
CA ARG A 122 -4.93 2.51 14.55
C ARG A 122 -4.17 3.77 14.13
N LEU A 123 -3.25 4.21 15.00
CA LEU A 123 -2.17 5.14 14.71
C LEU A 123 -0.86 4.60 15.32
N ALA A 124 0.27 5.02 14.75
CA ALA A 124 1.61 4.70 15.24
C ALA A 124 2.53 5.92 15.13
N THR A 125 2.16 7.01 15.81
CA THR A 125 2.82 8.33 15.66
C THR A 125 4.23 8.40 16.25
N THR A 126 4.64 7.41 17.04
CA THR A 126 5.96 7.36 17.69
C THR A 126 7.04 6.70 16.84
N GLU A 127 6.67 5.90 15.85
CA GLU A 127 7.62 5.15 15.00
C GLU A 127 7.58 5.57 13.52
N ASP A 128 6.61 6.40 13.13
CA ASP A 128 6.30 6.82 11.74
C ASP A 128 6.67 5.82 10.65
N ARG A 129 6.02 4.65 10.69
CA ARG A 129 6.09 3.67 9.60
C ARG A 129 4.84 3.78 8.74
N PRO A 130 4.91 4.45 7.58
CA PRO A 130 3.76 4.60 6.70
C PRO A 130 3.32 3.25 6.16
N LEU A 131 2.00 3.11 6.04
CA LEU A 131 1.37 2.06 5.26
C LEU A 131 1.18 2.58 3.83
N PHE A 132 1.46 1.75 2.84
CA PHE A 132 1.39 2.10 1.43
C PHE A 132 0.24 1.42 0.70
N GLY A 133 -0.20 0.24 1.17
CA GLY A 133 -1.30 -0.51 0.56
C GLY A 133 -2.20 -1.15 1.61
N VAL A 134 -3.49 -1.27 1.28
CA VAL A 134 -4.48 -2.02 2.06
C VAL A 134 -5.38 -2.83 1.14
N HIS A 135 -5.68 -4.06 1.53
CA HIS A 135 -6.61 -4.92 0.80
C HIS A 135 -7.47 -5.72 1.78
N PHE A 136 -8.79 -5.67 1.59
CA PHE A 136 -9.74 -6.50 2.33
C PHE A 136 -10.41 -7.48 1.37
N VAL A 137 -10.42 -8.76 1.74
CA VAL A 137 -11.11 -9.81 0.96
C VAL A 137 -12.56 -9.99 1.39
N ASP A 138 -12.89 -9.60 2.63
CA ASP A 138 -14.23 -9.58 3.18
C ASP A 138 -14.31 -8.59 4.36
N ALA A 139 -15.44 -8.54 5.06
CA ALA A 139 -15.67 -7.60 6.16
C ALA A 139 -14.76 -7.81 7.40
N ASN A 140 -14.14 -8.99 7.53
CA ASN A 140 -13.35 -9.40 8.69
C ASN A 140 -11.86 -9.51 8.38
N HIS A 141 -11.50 -9.99 7.18
CA HIS A 141 -10.12 -10.30 6.82
C HIS A 141 -9.50 -9.22 5.93
N GLY A 142 -8.41 -8.62 6.41
CA GLY A 142 -7.69 -7.58 5.68
C GLY A 142 -6.21 -7.53 6.03
N VAL A 143 -5.45 -6.99 5.09
CA VAL A 143 -3.99 -6.81 5.22
C VAL A 143 -3.62 -5.39 4.84
N ALA A 144 -2.76 -4.77 5.65
CA ALA A 144 -2.09 -3.52 5.33
C ALA A 144 -0.57 -3.73 5.27
N VAL A 145 0.08 -3.16 4.26
CA VAL A 145 1.52 -3.30 4.02
C VAL A 145 2.21 -1.94 3.92
N GLY A 146 3.50 -1.87 4.23
CA GLY A 146 4.24 -0.61 4.18
C GLY A 146 5.76 -0.71 4.33
N LEU A 147 6.33 0.32 4.94
CA LEU A 147 7.77 0.50 5.08
C LEU A 147 8.45 -0.63 5.87
N TRP A 148 9.64 -1.06 5.44
CA TRP A 148 10.47 -2.08 6.10
C TRP A 148 9.75 -3.40 6.39
N SER A 149 9.06 -3.92 5.38
CA SER A 149 8.32 -5.20 5.42
C SER A 149 7.28 -5.23 6.54
N LEU A 150 6.71 -4.07 6.87
CA LEU A 150 5.58 -4.00 7.78
C LEU A 150 4.37 -4.65 7.10
N ILE A 151 3.89 -5.73 7.70
CA ILE A 151 2.65 -6.42 7.34
C ILE A 151 1.77 -6.45 8.58
N LEU A 152 0.57 -5.91 8.48
CA LEU A 152 -0.46 -5.95 9.52
C LEU A 152 -1.65 -6.73 8.99
N VAL A 153 -2.14 -7.69 9.77
CA VAL A 153 -3.28 -8.55 9.44
C VAL A 153 -4.37 -8.37 10.47
N THR A 154 -5.62 -8.32 10.00
CA THR A 154 -6.80 -8.36 10.86
C THR A 154 -7.71 -9.52 10.44
N ASP A 155 -8.32 -10.17 11.43
CA ASP A 155 -9.33 -11.22 11.26
C ASP A 155 -10.69 -10.79 11.87
N ASP A 156 -10.82 -9.52 12.29
CA ASP A 156 -12.00 -8.97 12.99
C ASP A 156 -12.48 -7.61 12.42
N GLY A 157 -12.10 -7.31 11.17
CA GLY A 157 -12.52 -6.11 10.46
C GLY A 157 -11.81 -4.86 10.93
N GLY A 158 -10.60 -5.03 11.47
CA GLY A 158 -9.68 -4.00 11.92
C GLY A 158 -9.87 -3.53 13.36
N LYS A 159 -10.61 -4.28 14.19
CA LYS A 159 -10.65 -4.00 15.64
C LYS A 159 -9.31 -4.32 16.28
N THR A 160 -8.64 -5.36 15.80
CA THR A 160 -7.26 -5.70 16.14
C THR A 160 -6.42 -5.93 14.88
N TRP A 161 -5.13 -5.57 14.97
CA TRP A 161 -4.15 -5.71 13.90
C TRP A 161 -2.90 -6.37 14.44
N THR A 162 -2.54 -7.52 13.87
CA THR A 162 -1.37 -8.31 14.26
C THR A 162 -0.26 -8.15 13.24
N LYS A 163 0.95 -7.83 13.69
CA LYS A 163 2.12 -7.79 12.81
C LYS A 163 2.53 -9.21 12.39
N LYS A 164 2.78 -9.40 11.10
CA LYS A 164 3.38 -10.62 10.55
C LYS A 164 4.76 -10.31 9.97
N GLU A 165 5.62 -11.32 9.97
CA GLU A 165 6.97 -11.24 9.41
C GLU A 165 7.05 -12.19 8.21
N PRO A 166 7.55 -11.74 7.06
CA PRO A 166 7.70 -12.61 5.91
C PRO A 166 8.89 -13.55 6.07
N VAL A 167 8.77 -14.76 5.50
CA VAL A 167 9.87 -15.73 5.47
C VAL A 167 10.74 -15.45 4.26
N LEU A 168 12.00 -15.06 4.49
CA LEU A 168 12.99 -14.94 3.43
C LEU A 168 13.72 -16.27 3.19
N PRO A 169 14.05 -16.63 1.93
CA PRO A 169 14.89 -17.78 1.62
C PRO A 169 16.25 -17.76 2.33
N SER A 170 16.77 -16.57 2.64
CA SER A 170 18.04 -16.38 3.35
C SER A 170 17.98 -16.62 4.86
N GLY A 171 16.78 -16.81 5.43
CA GLY A 171 16.56 -16.91 6.88
C GLY A 171 16.75 -15.59 7.66
N LYS A 172 17.08 -14.48 6.97
CA LYS A 172 17.19 -13.15 7.58
C LYS A 172 15.83 -12.44 7.62
N LYS A 173 15.71 -11.44 8.50
CA LYS A 173 14.57 -10.51 8.45
C LYS A 173 14.60 -9.71 7.16
N SER A 174 13.44 -9.52 6.54
CA SER A 174 13.27 -8.63 5.39
C SER A 174 13.20 -7.17 5.84
N ASP A 175 13.82 -6.30 5.08
CA ASP A 175 13.74 -4.84 5.20
C ASP A 175 13.15 -4.17 3.95
N LEU A 176 12.62 -4.96 3.01
CA LEU A 176 12.03 -4.47 1.77
C LEU A 176 10.82 -3.58 2.05
N ASN A 177 10.71 -2.46 1.35
CA ASN A 177 9.46 -1.70 1.34
C ASN A 177 8.40 -2.45 0.51
N LEU A 178 7.17 -2.51 1.04
CA LEU A 178 6.02 -3.13 0.40
C LEU A 178 5.04 -2.04 -0.06
N PHE A 179 4.76 -1.97 -1.35
CA PHE A 179 4.06 -0.82 -1.95
C PHE A 179 2.57 -1.06 -2.18
N GLY A 180 2.23 -2.06 -3.00
CA GLY A 180 0.85 -2.42 -3.32
C GLY A 180 0.49 -3.80 -2.77
N ILE A 181 -0.81 -4.05 -2.62
CA ILE A 181 -1.35 -5.35 -2.23
C ILE A 181 -2.65 -5.63 -2.99
N PHE A 182 -2.80 -6.86 -3.48
CA PHE A 182 -3.97 -7.31 -4.25
C PHE A 182 -4.18 -8.81 -4.08
N SER A 183 -5.33 -9.34 -4.50
CA SER A 183 -5.61 -10.78 -4.48
C SER A 183 -5.98 -11.31 -5.86
N ASN A 184 -5.68 -12.59 -6.11
CA ASN A 184 -6.19 -13.31 -7.29
C ASN A 184 -7.57 -13.95 -7.00
N GLY A 185 -8.15 -14.61 -8.01
CA GLY A 185 -9.43 -15.31 -7.88
C GLY A 185 -9.41 -16.53 -6.95
N ASN A 186 -8.23 -17.05 -6.60
CA ASN A 186 -8.09 -18.17 -5.66
C ASN A 186 -8.03 -17.72 -4.19
N GLY A 187 -7.97 -16.40 -3.95
CA GLY A 187 -7.80 -15.82 -2.62
C GLY A 187 -6.34 -15.69 -2.17
N ASP A 188 -5.37 -16.01 -3.03
CA ASP A 188 -3.96 -15.72 -2.75
C ASP A 188 -3.74 -14.21 -2.78
N MET A 189 -2.98 -13.70 -1.81
CA MET A 189 -2.66 -12.27 -1.70
C MET A 189 -1.22 -12.03 -2.12
N PHE A 190 -1.00 -10.98 -2.89
CA PHE A 190 0.31 -10.58 -3.41
C PHE A 190 0.63 -9.16 -2.93
N ALA A 191 1.80 -8.98 -2.32
CA ALA A 191 2.34 -7.67 -2.00
C ALA A 191 3.53 -7.35 -2.93
N THR A 192 3.52 -6.18 -3.56
CA THR A 192 4.62 -5.75 -4.42
C THR A 192 5.75 -5.15 -3.58
N ALA A 193 7.00 -5.41 -3.97
CA ALA A 193 8.14 -4.97 -3.19
C ALA A 193 9.29 -4.41 -4.04
N GLU A 194 10.34 -3.99 -3.36
CA GLU A 194 11.60 -3.55 -3.97
C GLU A 194 12.41 -4.72 -4.55
N LYS A 195 13.40 -4.37 -5.38
CA LYS A 195 14.44 -5.30 -5.89
C LYS A 195 13.88 -6.49 -6.68
N GLY A 196 12.73 -6.32 -7.32
CA GLY A 196 12.08 -7.31 -8.20
C GLY A 196 11.33 -8.40 -7.45
N HIS A 197 11.05 -8.20 -6.16
CA HIS A 197 10.35 -9.18 -5.35
C HIS A 197 8.86 -8.90 -5.30
N LEU A 198 8.11 -9.99 -5.12
CA LEU A 198 6.76 -9.99 -4.60
C LEU A 198 6.74 -10.84 -3.33
N LEU A 199 5.77 -10.62 -2.47
CA LEU A 199 5.44 -11.56 -1.40
C LEU A 199 4.08 -12.17 -1.72
N VAL A 200 3.92 -13.47 -1.46
CA VAL A 200 2.66 -14.18 -1.64
C VAL A 200 2.21 -14.80 -0.32
N SER A 201 0.92 -14.71 -0.05
CA SER A 201 0.25 -15.39 1.05
C SER A 201 -0.92 -16.21 0.51
N LYS A 202 -1.05 -17.45 0.99
CA LYS A 202 -2.13 -18.39 0.63
C LYS A 202 -3.13 -18.62 1.76
N ASP A 203 -2.96 -17.89 2.87
CA ASP A 203 -3.68 -18.08 4.13
C ASP A 203 -4.17 -16.74 4.70
N LYS A 204 -4.63 -15.86 3.79
CA LYS A 204 -5.19 -14.54 4.09
C LYS A 204 -4.22 -13.61 4.85
N GLY A 205 -2.94 -13.69 4.51
CA GLY A 205 -1.88 -12.83 5.06
C GLY A 205 -1.21 -13.38 6.31
N ASN A 206 -1.56 -14.58 6.79
CA ASN A 206 -0.96 -15.13 8.01
C ASN A 206 0.50 -15.55 7.84
N THR A 207 0.84 -16.12 6.68
CA THR A 207 2.20 -16.47 6.28
C THR A 207 2.53 -15.90 4.91
N TRP A 208 3.80 -15.56 4.69
CA TRP A 208 4.28 -14.92 3.47
C TRP A 208 5.56 -15.55 2.97
N GLU A 209 5.57 -15.88 1.69
CA GLU A 209 6.73 -16.38 0.94
C GLU A 209 7.17 -15.33 -0.07
N THR A 210 8.48 -15.24 -0.32
CA THR A 210 9.03 -14.29 -1.29
C THR A 210 9.14 -14.93 -2.68
N ILE A 211 8.73 -14.19 -3.71
CA ILE A 211 8.90 -14.53 -5.12
C ILE A 211 9.93 -13.58 -5.74
N ASP A 212 10.99 -14.12 -6.35
CA ASP A 212 11.92 -13.34 -7.20
C ASP A 212 11.46 -13.45 -8.66
N THR A 213 11.12 -12.31 -9.27
CA THR A 213 10.66 -12.25 -10.68
C THR A 213 11.81 -12.21 -11.68
N GLY A 214 13.07 -12.14 -11.22
CA GLY A 214 14.27 -11.90 -12.02
C GLY A 214 14.51 -10.41 -12.34
N TYR A 215 13.52 -9.54 -12.13
CA TYR A 215 13.71 -8.09 -12.22
C TYR A 215 14.56 -7.56 -11.04
N LYS A 216 15.11 -6.35 -11.16
CA LYS A 216 15.99 -5.75 -10.13
C LYS A 216 15.55 -4.36 -9.64
N GLY A 217 14.48 -3.79 -10.21
CA GLY A 217 13.88 -2.55 -9.71
C GLY A 217 12.65 -2.80 -8.84
N SER A 218 11.92 -1.75 -8.47
CA SER A 218 10.76 -1.88 -7.59
C SER A 218 9.46 -2.03 -8.36
N PHE A 219 8.58 -2.88 -7.86
CA PHE A 219 7.18 -2.95 -8.26
C PHE A 219 6.33 -2.10 -7.33
N TRP A 220 5.48 -1.26 -7.88
CA TRP A 220 4.65 -0.32 -7.11
C TRP A 220 3.18 -0.72 -7.07
N CYS A 221 2.70 -1.40 -8.11
CA CYS A 221 1.30 -1.77 -8.25
C CYS A 221 1.17 -3.16 -8.86
N GLY A 222 0.00 -3.76 -8.68
CA GLY A 222 -0.37 -5.01 -9.34
C GLY A 222 -1.87 -5.15 -9.47
N VAL A 223 -2.28 -6.03 -10.37
CA VAL A 223 -3.69 -6.35 -10.61
C VAL A 223 -3.81 -7.82 -11.02
N ALA A 224 -4.89 -8.45 -10.61
CA ALA A 224 -5.29 -9.76 -11.10
C ALA A 224 -6.43 -9.61 -12.11
N LEU A 225 -6.40 -10.43 -13.16
CA LEU A 225 -7.48 -10.57 -14.12
C LEU A 225 -8.38 -11.75 -13.72
N PRO A 226 -9.66 -11.78 -14.18
CA PRO A 226 -10.60 -12.85 -13.82
C PRO A 226 -10.16 -14.26 -14.23
N ASP A 227 -9.29 -14.38 -15.23
CA ASP A 227 -8.77 -15.65 -15.76
C ASP A 227 -7.52 -16.16 -15.01
N GLY A 228 -7.08 -15.46 -13.96
CA GLY A 228 -5.92 -15.82 -13.16
C GLY A 228 -4.59 -15.23 -13.66
N VAL A 229 -4.61 -14.42 -14.73
CA VAL A 229 -3.43 -13.64 -15.14
C VAL A 229 -3.13 -12.58 -14.10
N LEU A 230 -1.85 -12.45 -13.72
CA LEU A 230 -1.36 -11.42 -12.81
C LEU A 230 -0.45 -10.45 -13.56
N LEU A 231 -0.56 -9.17 -13.24
CA LEU A 231 0.31 -8.13 -13.74
C LEU A 231 0.88 -7.33 -12.58
N VAL A 232 2.18 -7.01 -12.64
CA VAL A 232 2.83 -6.10 -11.70
C VAL A 232 3.64 -5.05 -12.45
N GLY A 233 3.45 -3.79 -12.06
CA GLY A 233 4.02 -2.62 -12.70
C GLY A 233 4.89 -1.82 -11.73
N GLY A 234 5.87 -1.08 -12.26
CA GLY A 234 6.67 -0.20 -11.43
C GLY A 234 7.72 0.60 -12.19
N LEU A 235 8.91 0.69 -11.59
CA LEU A 235 9.98 1.56 -12.05
C LEU A 235 10.41 1.30 -13.50
N ARG A 236 10.73 2.39 -14.21
CA ARG A 236 11.35 2.37 -15.55
C ARG A 236 10.49 1.66 -16.62
N GLY A 237 9.17 1.81 -16.55
CA GLY A 237 8.22 1.18 -17.46
C GLY A 237 8.15 -0.34 -17.35
N THR A 238 8.62 -0.91 -16.24
CA THR A 238 8.64 -2.37 -16.08
C THR A 238 7.22 -2.85 -15.79
N LEU A 239 6.76 -3.78 -16.63
CA LEU A 239 5.50 -4.50 -16.49
C LEU A 239 5.78 -5.99 -16.66
N MET A 240 5.53 -6.76 -15.61
CA MET A 240 5.67 -8.21 -15.63
C MET A 240 4.30 -8.86 -15.59
N ARG A 241 4.17 -9.98 -16.29
CA ARG A 241 2.96 -10.79 -16.42
C ARG A 241 3.24 -12.22 -15.99
N SER A 242 2.28 -12.82 -15.31
CA SER A 242 2.23 -14.24 -15.01
C SER A 242 0.88 -14.81 -15.47
N ASP A 243 0.89 -15.92 -16.19
CA ASP A 243 -0.31 -16.67 -16.61
C ASP A 243 -0.50 -17.98 -15.83
N ASP A 244 0.32 -18.22 -14.81
CA ASP A 244 0.32 -19.45 -14.02
C ASP A 244 0.12 -19.17 -12.52
N ASN A 245 -0.60 -18.10 -12.20
CA ASN A 245 -0.89 -17.63 -10.84
C ASN A 245 0.37 -17.28 -10.03
N GLY A 246 1.32 -16.58 -10.66
CA GLY A 246 2.49 -16.01 -10.00
C GLY A 246 3.67 -16.97 -9.86
N ARG A 247 3.63 -18.16 -10.47
CA ARG A 247 4.73 -19.15 -10.40
C ARG A 247 5.88 -18.75 -11.33
N THR A 248 5.57 -18.26 -12.52
CA THR A 248 6.55 -17.73 -13.48
C THR A 248 6.16 -16.34 -13.96
N TRP A 249 7.16 -15.55 -14.32
CA TRP A 249 7.00 -14.15 -14.69
C TRP A 249 7.76 -13.83 -15.97
N SER A 250 7.11 -13.13 -16.89
CA SER A 250 7.69 -12.65 -18.14
C SER A 250 7.35 -11.17 -18.35
N ARG A 251 8.13 -10.46 -19.16
CA ARG A 251 7.85 -9.05 -19.47
C ARG A 251 6.67 -8.93 -20.42
N ALA A 252 5.73 -8.06 -20.08
CA ALA A 252 4.71 -7.59 -21.03
C ALA A 252 5.32 -6.52 -21.97
N THR A 253 4.74 -6.37 -23.16
CA THR A 253 5.22 -5.40 -24.14
C THR A 253 4.61 -4.02 -23.87
N LEU A 254 5.45 -3.06 -23.50
CA LEU A 254 5.09 -1.64 -23.37
C LEU A 254 6.27 -0.80 -23.87
N ASP A 255 6.06 -0.04 -24.95
CA ASP A 255 7.12 0.79 -25.55
C ASP A 255 7.25 2.15 -24.84
N THR A 256 7.67 2.10 -23.58
CA THR A 256 8.07 3.29 -22.80
C THR A 256 8.97 2.90 -21.64
N ARG A 257 9.67 3.90 -21.09
CA ARG A 257 10.42 3.81 -19.83
C ARG A 257 9.78 4.61 -18.69
N ASN A 258 8.64 5.27 -18.90
CA ASN A 258 7.94 5.97 -17.83
C ASN A 258 7.46 4.95 -16.78
N SER A 259 7.72 5.22 -15.51
CA SER A 259 7.31 4.34 -14.41
C SER A 259 5.79 4.22 -14.32
N ILE A 260 5.33 3.00 -14.04
CA ILE A 260 3.91 2.67 -13.87
C ILE A 260 3.56 2.84 -12.39
N THR A 261 2.56 3.67 -12.11
CA THR A 261 2.10 3.98 -10.75
C THR A 261 0.90 3.15 -10.36
N ALA A 262 0.00 2.84 -11.31
CA ALA A 262 -1.17 2.01 -11.08
C ALA A 262 -1.56 1.17 -12.30
N LEU A 263 -2.20 0.03 -12.00
CA LEU A 263 -2.82 -0.88 -12.95
C LEU A 263 -4.26 -1.10 -12.54
N ALA A 264 -5.18 -1.11 -13.49
CA ALA A 264 -6.58 -1.41 -13.26
C ALA A 264 -7.12 -2.32 -14.37
N SER A 265 -8.04 -3.23 -14.05
CA SER A 265 -8.60 -4.19 -15.00
C SER A 265 -10.12 -4.05 -15.12
N SER A 266 -10.64 -4.40 -16.30
CA SER A 266 -12.07 -4.59 -16.56
C SER A 266 -12.21 -5.77 -17.52
N GLY A 267 -12.58 -6.94 -16.98
CA GLY A 267 -12.45 -8.20 -17.71
C GLY A 267 -10.98 -8.45 -18.09
N SER A 268 -10.74 -8.67 -19.38
CA SER A 268 -9.39 -8.86 -19.95
C SER A 268 -8.69 -7.55 -20.36
N THR A 269 -9.39 -6.41 -20.29
CA THR A 269 -8.81 -5.11 -20.62
C THR A 269 -8.06 -4.55 -19.41
N VAL A 270 -6.86 -4.02 -19.63
CA VAL A 270 -6.01 -3.47 -18.58
C VAL A 270 -5.60 -2.04 -18.92
N ARG A 271 -5.78 -1.13 -17.97
CA ARG A 271 -5.28 0.24 -18.01
C ARG A 271 -4.02 0.32 -17.15
N ALA A 272 -2.93 0.80 -17.74
CA ALA A 272 -1.73 1.20 -17.03
C ALA A 272 -1.63 2.73 -17.04
N VAL A 273 -1.37 3.32 -15.88
CA VAL A 273 -1.10 4.75 -15.75
C VAL A 273 0.22 5.00 -15.01
N GLY A 274 0.80 6.18 -15.19
CA GLY A 274 2.13 6.44 -14.66
C GLY A 274 2.56 7.89 -14.64
N VAL A 275 3.87 8.06 -14.44
CA VAL A 275 4.55 9.36 -14.44
C VAL A 275 4.58 9.98 -15.83
N ASP A 276 4.77 11.30 -15.88
CA ASP A 276 4.91 12.10 -17.11
C ASP A 276 3.79 11.87 -18.13
N GLY A 277 2.54 11.76 -17.65
CA GLY A 277 1.36 11.59 -18.49
C GLY A 277 1.21 10.19 -19.07
N LEU A 278 1.92 9.17 -18.57
CA LEU A 278 1.78 7.80 -19.07
C LEU A 278 0.34 7.30 -18.88
N GLN A 279 -0.32 7.00 -20.00
CA GLN A 279 -1.49 6.13 -20.06
C GLN A 279 -1.28 5.10 -21.18
N ALA A 280 -1.57 3.84 -20.89
CA ALA A 280 -1.53 2.76 -21.86
C ALA A 280 -2.65 1.74 -21.60
N GLN A 281 -3.05 1.03 -22.64
CA GLN A 281 -4.11 0.03 -22.57
C GLN A 281 -3.67 -1.27 -23.23
N SER A 282 -3.99 -2.38 -22.58
CA SER A 282 -4.00 -3.71 -23.17
C SER A 282 -5.44 -4.17 -23.37
N ALA A 283 -5.69 -4.83 -24.50
CA ALA A 283 -6.93 -5.51 -24.83
C ALA A 283 -6.70 -7.02 -25.05
N ASP A 284 -5.53 -7.52 -24.66
CA ASP A 284 -5.04 -8.87 -24.91
C ASP A 284 -4.46 -9.48 -23.62
N ASP A 285 -5.22 -9.39 -22.52
CA ASP A 285 -4.88 -9.98 -21.21
C ASP A 285 -3.53 -9.51 -20.62
N GLY A 286 -3.11 -8.30 -20.98
CA GLY A 286 -1.86 -7.70 -20.51
C GLY A 286 -0.61 -8.18 -21.24
N LYS A 287 -0.73 -8.83 -22.41
CA LYS A 287 0.43 -9.19 -23.24
C LYS A 287 1.08 -7.97 -23.88
N THR A 288 0.27 -7.10 -24.48
CA THR A 288 0.75 -5.90 -25.17
C THR A 288 -0.03 -4.66 -24.78
N PHE A 289 0.68 -3.54 -24.63
CA PHE A 289 0.12 -2.26 -24.25
C PHE A 289 0.36 -1.21 -25.32
N LYS A 290 -0.71 -0.54 -25.73
CA LYS A 290 -0.68 0.62 -26.62
C LYS A 290 -0.84 1.89 -25.81
N ARG A 291 0.04 2.87 -26.05
CA ARG A 291 -0.08 4.19 -25.41
C ARG A 291 -1.35 4.88 -25.88
N VAL A 292 -2.04 5.52 -24.94
CA VAL A 292 -3.12 6.47 -25.22
C VAL A 292 -2.50 7.86 -25.15
N HIS A 293 -2.75 8.67 -26.17
CA HIS A 293 -2.23 10.03 -26.21
C HIS A 293 -2.85 10.86 -25.08
N THR A 294 -2.02 11.64 -24.40
CA THR A 294 -2.42 12.52 -23.31
C THR A 294 -1.88 13.91 -23.58
N GLU A 295 -2.72 14.93 -23.37
CA GLU A 295 -2.34 16.33 -23.55
C GLU A 295 -1.51 16.85 -22.37
N THR A 296 -1.63 16.21 -21.20
CA THR A 296 -0.99 16.64 -19.95
C THR A 296 0.19 15.74 -19.58
N GLY A 297 1.29 16.34 -19.10
CA GLY A 297 2.44 15.62 -18.53
C GLY A 297 2.32 15.29 -17.04
N THR A 298 1.14 15.37 -16.43
CA THR A 298 0.97 15.11 -14.98
C THR A 298 1.23 13.65 -14.61
N THR A 299 1.57 13.40 -13.34
CA THR A 299 1.66 12.03 -12.82
C THR A 299 0.28 11.51 -12.45
N TYR A 300 -0.16 10.49 -13.17
CA TYR A 300 -1.35 9.74 -12.81
C TYR A 300 -1.04 8.76 -11.67
N THR A 301 -2.00 8.51 -10.80
CA THR A 301 -1.82 7.75 -9.55
C THR A 301 -2.81 6.61 -9.39
N ALA A 302 -4.00 6.72 -9.98
CA ALA A 302 -5.00 5.65 -9.99
C ALA A 302 -5.84 5.69 -11.27
N ALA A 303 -6.46 4.56 -11.59
CA ALA A 303 -7.43 4.45 -12.66
C ALA A 303 -8.59 3.54 -12.25
N LEU A 304 -9.81 3.87 -12.69
CA LEU A 304 -11.01 3.06 -12.42
C LEU A 304 -11.79 2.80 -13.71
N PRO A 305 -12.24 1.56 -13.95
CA PRO A 305 -13.02 1.26 -15.15
C PRO A 305 -14.41 1.88 -15.10
N LEU A 306 -14.89 2.32 -16.25
CA LEU A 306 -16.26 2.76 -16.52
C LEU A 306 -16.88 1.87 -17.62
N PRO A 307 -18.23 1.84 -17.74
CA PRO A 307 -18.89 1.17 -18.86
C PRO A 307 -18.42 1.69 -20.23
N GLY A 308 -18.29 0.78 -21.20
CA GLY A 308 -17.96 1.11 -22.59
C GLY A 308 -16.50 1.48 -22.82
N ASP A 309 -15.55 0.73 -22.23
CA ASP A 309 -14.09 0.91 -22.36
C ASP A 309 -13.55 2.28 -21.94
N LYS A 310 -14.33 3.02 -21.13
CA LYS A 310 -13.93 4.30 -20.55
C LYS A 310 -13.25 4.08 -19.19
N TRP A 311 -12.46 5.06 -18.77
CA TRP A 311 -11.67 4.99 -17.55
C TRP A 311 -11.63 6.34 -16.87
N LEU A 312 -11.88 6.37 -15.56
CA LEU A 312 -11.50 7.51 -14.72
C LEU A 312 -10.00 7.42 -14.43
N VAL A 313 -9.34 8.57 -14.37
CA VAL A 313 -7.93 8.68 -14.00
C VAL A 313 -7.75 9.76 -12.93
N PHE A 314 -6.86 9.51 -11.99
CA PHE A 314 -6.55 10.40 -10.88
C PHE A 314 -5.09 10.80 -10.93
N SER A 315 -4.76 11.96 -10.37
CA SER A 315 -3.42 12.51 -10.47
C SER A 315 -2.94 13.17 -9.18
N ARG A 316 -1.65 13.50 -9.16
CA ARG A 316 -1.06 14.34 -8.10
C ARG A 316 -1.58 15.79 -8.10
N ASP A 317 -2.28 16.21 -9.15
CA ASP A 317 -2.87 17.55 -9.25
C ASP A 317 -4.38 17.55 -8.94
N GLY A 318 -4.94 16.39 -8.55
CA GLY A 318 -6.35 16.25 -8.20
C GLY A 318 -7.10 15.14 -8.93
N ALA A 319 -8.41 15.10 -8.68
CA ALA A 319 -9.35 14.30 -9.43
C ALA A 319 -9.62 14.96 -10.79
N ILE A 320 -9.40 14.21 -11.87
CA ILE A 320 -9.60 14.72 -13.23
C ILE A 320 -11.04 14.41 -13.63
N SER A 321 -11.88 15.44 -13.69
CA SER A 321 -13.21 15.32 -14.29
C SER A 321 -13.07 15.09 -15.79
N GLN A 322 -13.73 14.05 -16.32
CA GLN A 322 -13.87 13.83 -17.76
C GLN A 322 -15.16 14.43 -18.30
#